data_AF-A0A1D3DYW0-F1
#
_entry.id   AF-A0A1D3DYW0-F1
#
_cell.length_a   1.000
_cell.length_b   1.000
_cell.length_c   1.000
_cell.angle_alpha   90.00
_cell.angle_beta   90.00
_cell.angle_gamma   90.00
#
_symmetry.space_group_name_H-M   'P 1'
#
loop_
_entity.id
_entity.type
_entity.pdbx_description
1 polymer ?
#
loop_
_entity_poly.entity_id
_entity_poly.type
_entity_poly.pdbx_seq_one_letter_code
_entity_poly.pdbx_strand_id
1 'polypeptide(L)'
;MSDEEITRCVRALAELERRREALAAGVEELRLAATPRELAERDRLGTEMAVLADVILLESATVLDRLGLTTAAMAVQHLLDEERLNRDES
;
A
#
# COMPACT_ATOMS: atom_id res chain seq x y z
N MET A 1 11.57 17.66 -11.92
CA MET A 1 11.33 16.26 -12.32
C MET A 1 11.17 16.23 -13.83
N SER A 2 11.81 15.30 -14.53
CA SER A 2 11.62 15.10 -15.98
C SER A 2 10.52 14.06 -16.27
N ASP A 3 10.00 14.04 -17.49
CA ASP A 3 8.98 13.06 -17.91
C ASP A 3 9.45 11.60 -17.77
N GLU A 4 10.74 11.36 -17.96
CA GLU A 4 11.35 10.04 -17.74
C GLU A 4 11.33 9.63 -16.27
N GLU A 5 11.59 10.58 -15.36
CA GLU A 5 11.49 10.36 -13.92
C GLU A 5 10.04 10.11 -13.50
N ILE A 6 9.10 10.88 -14.04
CA ILE A 6 7.65 10.69 -13.82
C ILE A 6 7.24 9.28 -14.23
N THR A 7 7.60 8.88 -15.45
CA THR A 7 7.28 7.55 -15.99
C THR A 7 7.87 6.44 -15.13
N ARG A 8 9.10 6.62 -14.62
CA ARG A 8 9.75 5.67 -13.71
C ARG A 8 8.99 5.55 -12.40
N CYS A 9 8.61 6.66 -11.78
CA CYS A 9 7.83 6.69 -10.55
C CYS A 9 6.46 6.02 -10.72
N VAL A 10 5.72 6.36 -11.78
CA VAL A 10 4.42 5.76 -12.08
C VAL A 10 4.53 4.24 -12.28
N ARG A 11 5.56 3.77 -12.99
CA ARG A 11 5.80 2.33 -13.18
C ARG A 11 6.12 1.62 -11.86
N ALA A 12 6.90 2.25 -10.99
CA ALA A 12 7.21 1.70 -9.68
C ALA A 12 5.94 1.59 -8.81
N LEU A 13 5.11 2.62 -8.76
CA LEU A 13 3.82 2.60 -8.05
C LEU A 13 2.88 1.53 -8.61
N ALA A 14 2.78 1.42 -9.94
CA ALA A 14 1.94 0.39 -10.58
C ALA A 14 2.41 -1.04 -10.27
N GLU A 15 3.71 -1.26 -10.10
CA GLU A 15 4.24 -2.56 -9.67
C GLU A 15 3.90 -2.87 -8.20
N LEU A 16 3.97 -1.87 -7.32
CA LEU A 16 3.55 -2.02 -5.93
C LEU A 16 2.05 -2.35 -5.84
N GLU A 17 1.20 -1.66 -6.59
CA GLU A 17 -0.24 -1.95 -6.64
C GLU A 17 -0.53 -3.36 -7.14
N ARG A 18 0.12 -3.82 -8.21
CA ARG A 18 -0.04 -5.21 -8.69
C ARG A 18 0.30 -6.24 -7.61
N ARG A 19 1.35 -6.01 -6.83
CA ARG A 19 1.72 -6.89 -5.72
C ARG A 19 0.67 -6.85 -4.62
N ARG A 20 0.14 -5.68 -4.29
CA ARG A 20 -0.93 -5.50 -3.30
C ARG A 20 -2.19 -6.25 -3.74
N GLU A 21 -2.56 -6.16 -5.01
CA GLU A 21 -3.69 -6.89 -5.60
C GLU A 21 -3.50 -8.42 -5.53
N ALA A 22 -2.29 -8.92 -5.79
CA ALA A 22 -1.99 -10.35 -5.66
C ALA A 22 -2.12 -10.84 -4.20
N LEU A 23 -1.66 -10.05 -3.23
CA LEU A 23 -1.85 -10.34 -1.81
C LEU A 23 -3.33 -10.33 -1.43
N ALA A 24 -4.10 -9.33 -1.90
CA ALA A 24 -5.53 -9.23 -1.67
C ALA A 24 -6.29 -10.45 -2.24
N ALA A 25 -5.92 -10.90 -3.44
CA ALA A 25 -6.47 -12.11 -4.03
C ALA A 25 -6.18 -13.34 -3.16
N GLY A 26 -4.95 -13.49 -2.65
CA GLY A 26 -4.60 -14.58 -1.73
C GLY A 26 -5.36 -14.54 -0.39
N VAL A 27 -5.59 -13.35 0.16
CA VAL A 27 -6.44 -13.18 1.37
C VAL A 27 -7.88 -13.59 1.08
N GLU A 28 -8.43 -13.21 -0.08
CA GLU A 28 -9.80 -13.56 -0.48
C GLU A 28 -9.96 -15.07 -0.74
N GLU A 29 -8.96 -15.72 -1.35
CA GLU A 29 -8.93 -17.18 -1.50
C GLU A 29 -9.00 -17.89 -0.15
N LEU A 30 -8.39 -17.30 0.89
CA LEU A 30 -8.41 -17.79 2.26
C LEU A 30 -9.55 -17.22 3.12
N ARG A 31 -10.58 -16.61 2.52
CA ARG A 31 -11.71 -16.01 3.28
C ARG A 31 -12.45 -17.02 4.15
N LEU A 32 -12.49 -18.29 3.72
CA LEU A 32 -13.12 -19.40 4.44
C LEU A 32 -12.11 -20.31 5.16
N ALA A 33 -10.87 -19.84 5.35
CA ALA A 33 -9.84 -20.56 6.10
C ALA A 33 -10.36 -21.03 7.46
N ALA A 34 -10.20 -22.32 7.75
CA ALA A 34 -10.71 -22.95 8.98
C ALA A 34 -9.63 -23.70 9.75
N THR A 35 -8.52 -24.07 9.08
CA THR A 35 -7.39 -24.69 9.73
C THR A 35 -6.43 -23.64 10.30
N PRO A 36 -5.71 -23.93 11.40
CA PRO A 36 -4.71 -23.02 11.95
C PRO A 36 -3.64 -22.59 10.93
N ARG A 37 -3.30 -23.47 9.97
CA ARG A 37 -2.33 -23.17 8.92
C ARG A 37 -2.87 -22.15 7.92
N GLU A 38 -4.10 -22.31 7.47
CA GLU A 38 -4.72 -21.37 6.53
C GLU A 38 -4.96 -20.01 7.17
N LEU A 39 -5.35 -19.98 8.45
CA LEU A 39 -5.49 -18.74 9.22
C LEU A 39 -4.14 -18.02 9.34
N ALA A 40 -3.08 -18.73 9.71
CA ALA A 40 -1.74 -18.15 9.80
C ALA A 40 -1.25 -17.58 8.46
N GLU A 41 -1.54 -18.26 7.34
CA GLU A 41 -1.19 -17.77 6.01
C GLU A 41 -2.01 -16.54 5.62
N ARG A 42 -3.32 -16.54 5.89
CA ARG A 42 -4.18 -15.38 5.64
C ARG A 42 -3.70 -14.16 6.42
N ASP A 43 -3.35 -14.35 7.69
CA ASP A 43 -2.88 -13.27 8.55
C ASP A 43 -1.50 -12.75 8.09
N ARG A 44 -0.62 -13.66 7.62
CA ARG A 44 0.66 -13.28 6.99
C ARG A 44 0.44 -12.43 5.73
N LEU A 45 -0.43 -12.87 4.82
CA LEU A 45 -0.75 -12.15 3.59
C LEU A 45 -1.41 -10.79 3.89
N GLY A 46 -2.33 -10.75 4.86
CA GLY A 46 -2.97 -9.51 5.32
C GLY A 46 -1.96 -8.52 5.91
N THR A 47 -1.01 -9.01 6.71
CA THR A 47 0.08 -8.18 7.26
C THR A 47 0.97 -7.62 6.15
N GLU A 48 1.37 -8.47 5.19
CA GLU A 48 2.20 -8.05 4.06
C GLU A 48 1.46 -7.03 3.18
N MET A 49 0.16 -7.21 2.97
CA MET A 49 -0.69 -6.28 2.24
C MET A 49 -0.78 -4.92 2.94
N ALA A 50 -0.94 -4.91 4.26
CA ALA A 50 -1.00 -3.69 5.05
C ALA A 50 0.32 -2.90 5.02
N VAL A 51 1.46 -3.60 5.12
CA VAL A 51 2.79 -2.97 4.96
C VAL A 51 2.95 -2.37 3.56
N LEU A 52 2.50 -3.07 2.53
CA LEU A 52 2.62 -2.60 1.16
C LEU A 52 1.73 -1.38 0.87
N ALA A 53 0.55 -1.30 1.48
CA ALA A 53 -0.31 -0.12 1.41
C ALA A 53 0.39 1.14 1.96
N ASP A 54 1.10 1.02 3.09
CA ASP A 54 1.87 2.14 3.66
C ASP A 54 2.98 2.60 2.72
N VAL A 55 3.70 1.65 2.12
CA VAL A 55 4.76 1.94 1.16
C VAL A 55 4.18 2.68 -0.04
N ILE A 56 3.03 2.25 -0.57
CA ILE A 56 2.36 2.92 -1.70
C ILE A 56 1.97 4.35 -1.34
N LEU A 57 1.37 4.58 -0.17
CA LEU A 57 0.98 5.92 0.28
C LEU A 57 2.20 6.82 0.46
N LEU A 58 3.26 6.34 1.12
CA LEU A 58 4.49 7.10 1.32
C LEU A 58 5.18 7.47 0.01
N GLU A 59 5.31 6.52 -0.91
CA GLU A 59 5.89 6.76 -2.23
C GLU A 59 5.03 7.72 -3.05
N SER A 60 3.70 7.59 -2.98
CA SER A 60 2.76 8.49 -3.65
C SER A 60 2.88 9.93 -3.13
N ALA A 61 2.89 10.13 -1.81
CA ALA A 61 3.10 11.44 -1.20
C ALA A 61 4.45 12.05 -1.63
N THR A 62 5.52 11.25 -1.61
CA THR A 62 6.86 11.69 -2.02
C THR A 62 6.91 12.10 -3.49
N VAL A 63 6.31 11.32 -4.39
CA VAL A 63 6.28 11.63 -5.83
C VAL A 63 5.45 12.88 -6.11
N LEU A 64 4.28 13.00 -5.48
CA LEU A 64 3.41 14.18 -5.61
C LEU A 64 4.11 15.45 -5.14
N ASP A 65 4.83 15.40 -4.03
CA ASP A 65 5.57 16.56 -3.52
C ASP A 65 6.70 16.98 -4.48
N ARG A 66 7.46 16.01 -5.00
CA ARG A 66 8.52 16.28 -5.99
C ARG A 66 7.99 16.78 -7.34
N LEU A 67 6.71 16.57 -7.63
CA LEU A 67 5.98 17.13 -8.77
C LEU A 67 5.45 18.56 -8.51
N GLY A 68 5.58 19.07 -7.29
CA GLY A 68 5.00 20.35 -6.88
C GLY A 68 3.50 20.26 -6.58
N LEU A 69 2.93 19.06 -6.49
CA LEU A 69 1.52 18.82 -6.13
C LEU A 69 1.38 18.73 -4.61
N THR A 70 1.84 19.75 -3.90
CA THR A 70 1.98 19.75 -2.43
C THR A 70 0.67 19.45 -1.71
N THR A 71 -0.47 20.02 -2.14
CA THR A 71 -1.77 19.73 -1.51
C THR A 71 -2.16 18.25 -1.64
N ALA A 72 -1.87 17.63 -2.79
CA ALA A 72 -2.14 16.21 -2.99
C ALA A 72 -1.20 15.35 -2.13
N ALA A 73 0.08 15.72 -2.05
CA ALA A 73 1.05 15.06 -1.18
C ALA A 73 0.63 15.11 0.31
N MET A 74 0.18 16.28 0.78
CA MET A 74 -0.33 16.44 2.15
C MET A 74 -1.57 15.60 2.42
N ALA A 75 -2.51 15.54 1.47
CA ALA A 75 -3.71 14.70 1.61
C ALA A 75 -3.34 13.21 1.72
N VAL A 76 -2.41 12.74 0.90
CA VAL A 76 -1.93 11.34 0.97
C VAL A 76 -1.18 11.06 2.27
N GLN A 77 -0.36 12.01 2.75
CA GLN A 77 0.33 11.88 4.03
C GLN A 77 -0.65 11.82 5.19
N HIS A 78 -1.71 12.63 5.17
CA HIS A 78 -2.74 12.61 6.19
C HIS A 78 -3.45 11.24 6.26
N LEU A 79 -3.79 10.66 5.10
CA LEU A 79 -4.36 9.31 5.05
C LEU A 79 -3.39 8.26 5.63
N LEU A 80 -2.09 8.34 5.33
CA LEU A 80 -1.10 7.44 5.91
C LEU A 80 -1.04 7.54 7.44
N ASP A 81 -1.13 8.76 7.97
CA ASP A 81 -1.11 8.99 9.41
C ASP A 81 -2.40 8.45 10.08
N GLU A 82 -3.57 8.63 9.46
CA GLU A 82 -4.84 8.05 9.91
C GLU A 82 -4.80 6.51 9.92
N GLU A 83 -4.31 5.89 8.84
CA GLU A 83 -4.19 4.43 8.73
C GLU A 83 -3.20 3.83 9.75
N ARG A 84 -2.18 4.58 10.15
CA ARG A 84 -1.26 4.17 11.22
C ARG A 84 -1.89 4.27 12.59
N LEU A 85 -2.57 5.38 12.87
CA LEU A 85 -3.29 5.58 14.12
C LEU A 85 -4.32 4.45 14.35
N ASN A 86 -5.10 4.12 13.32
CA ASN A 86 -6.11 3.07 13.39
C ASN A 86 -5.53 1.68 13.68
N ARG A 87 -4.31 1.38 13.21
CA ARG A 87 -3.62 0.12 13.47
C ARG A 87 -2.99 0.05 14.86
N ASP A 88 -2.51 1.17 15.39
CA ASP A 88 -1.95 1.22 16.74
C ASP A 88 -3.05 1.09 17.83
N GLU A 89 -4.30 1.40 17.50
CA GLU A 89 -5.46 1.28 18.39
C GLU A 89 -6.20 -0.08 18.30
N SER A 90 -5.87 -0.92 17.32
CA SER A 90 -6.52 -2.22 17.05
C SER A 90 -5.78 -3.41 17.68
#